data_AF-A0A3C0KS07-F1
#
_entry.id   AF-A0A3C0KS07-F1
#
_cell.length_a   1.000
_cell.length_b   1.000
_cell.length_c   1.000
_cell.angle_alpha   90.00
_cell.angle_beta   90.00
_cell.angle_gamma   90.00
#
_symmetry.space_group_name_H-M   'P 1'
#
loop_
_entity.id
_entity.type
_entity.pdbx_description
1 polymer ?
#
loop_
_entity_poly.entity_id
_entity_poly.type
_entity_poly.pdbx_seq_one_letter_code
_entity_poly.pdbx_strand_id
1 'polypeptide(L)'
;EAYHSAGFNRFTIREFLCPFEQTARLCKMNYLPPFAVQGTYRLTDGELSRHATDYAFLLQQLGANAYSGEAMESFAFLNDWLEAKQRTQGP
;
A
#
# COMPACT_ATOMS: atom_id res chain seq x y z
N GLU A 1 8.64 11.59 -4.80
CA GLU A 1 9.49 12.07 -3.68
C GLU A 1 8.83 13.21 -2.86
N ALA A 2 7.56 13.08 -2.47
CA ALA A 2 6.91 14.10 -1.65
C ALA A 2 6.95 13.77 -0.14
N TYR A 3 6.89 12.48 0.22
CA TYR A 3 6.68 12.00 1.59
C TYR A 3 7.85 11.17 2.12
N HIS A 4 8.90 11.85 2.55
CA HIS A 4 10.02 11.30 3.32
C HIS A 4 10.67 12.43 4.13
N SER A 5 11.58 12.11 5.05
CA SER A 5 12.19 13.08 5.98
C SER A 5 12.91 14.26 5.31
N ALA A 6 13.45 14.05 4.10
CA ALA A 6 14.10 15.08 3.30
C ALA A 6 13.20 15.64 2.15
N GLY A 7 11.97 15.14 2.04
CA GLY A 7 11.02 15.53 0.99
C GLY A 7 10.21 16.76 1.36
N PHE A 8 9.42 17.27 0.41
CA PHE A 8 8.61 18.48 0.62
C PHE A 8 7.70 18.40 1.86
N ASN A 9 7.06 17.25 2.07
CA ASN A 9 6.16 17.04 3.20
C ASN A 9 6.88 16.68 4.51
N ARG A 10 8.21 16.50 4.48
CA ARG A 10 9.10 16.23 5.64
C ARG A 10 8.78 15.00 6.49
N PHE A 11 7.68 14.31 6.19
CA PHE A 11 7.21 13.11 6.86
C PHE A 11 6.85 12.05 5.83
N THR A 12 7.04 10.80 6.20
CA THR A 12 6.57 9.63 5.47
C THR A 12 5.04 9.56 5.51
N ILE A 13 4.44 8.86 4.54
CA ILE A 13 2.99 8.59 4.57
C ILE A 13 2.59 7.87 5.86
N ARG A 14 3.44 6.95 6.36
CA ARG A 14 3.14 6.21 7.60
C ARG A 14 3.03 7.12 8.82
N GLU A 15 3.87 8.15 8.92
CA GLU A 15 3.78 9.13 10.01
C GLU A 15 2.46 9.89 9.98
N PHE A 16 1.96 10.27 8.79
CA PHE A 16 0.64 10.88 8.66
C PHE A 16 -0.51 9.93 9.02
N LEU A 17 -0.30 8.62 8.84
CA LEU A 17 -1.31 7.59 9.10
C LEU A 17 -1.24 7.01 10.52
N CYS A 18 -0.32 7.49 11.37
CA CYS A 18 -0.17 7.04 12.75
C CYS A 18 -1.50 7.02 13.56
N PRO A 19 -2.42 8.01 13.42
CA PRO A 19 -3.72 7.93 14.11
C PRO A 19 -4.56 6.70 13.73
N PHE A 20 -4.55 6.31 12.44
CA PHE A 20 -5.27 5.12 11.98
C PHE A 20 -4.61 3.82 12.45
N GLU A 21 -3.27 3.78 12.43
CA GLU A 21 -2.50 2.66 12.99
C GLU A 21 -2.84 2.48 14.48
N GLN A 22 -2.94 3.57 15.23
CA GLN A 22 -3.33 3.53 16.64
C GLN A 22 -4.76 3.01 16.83
N THR A 23 -5.73 3.43 16.01
CA THR A 23 -7.09 2.89 16.04
C THR A 23 -7.10 1.39 15.77
N ALA A 24 -6.39 0.91 14.75
CA ALA A 24 -6.30 -0.52 14.43
C ALA A 24 -5.73 -1.34 15.60
N ARG A 25 -4.66 -0.84 16.24
CA ARG A 25 -4.05 -1.49 17.41
C ARG A 25 -5.01 -1.55 18.61
N LEU A 26 -5.73 -0.47 18.89
CA LEU A 26 -6.75 -0.46 19.96
C LEU A 26 -7.86 -1.49 19.69
N CYS A 27 -8.23 -1.67 18.42
CA CYS A 27 -9.20 -2.67 17.98
C CYS A 27 -8.62 -4.08 17.80
N LYS A 28 -7.35 -4.32 18.15
CA LYS A 28 -6.63 -5.60 17.96
C LYS A 28 -6.62 -6.10 16.52
N MET A 29 -6.59 -5.19 15.56
CA MET A 29 -6.46 -5.48 14.14
C MET A 29 -4.98 -5.51 13.72
N ASN A 30 -4.66 -6.31 12.71
CA ASN A 30 -3.35 -6.28 12.07
C ASN A 30 -3.29 -5.09 11.11
N TYR A 31 -2.43 -4.12 11.39
CA TYR A 31 -2.29 -2.92 10.55
C TYR A 31 -1.25 -3.15 9.46
N LEU A 32 -1.73 -3.35 8.24
CA LEU A 32 -0.87 -3.52 7.06
C LEU A 32 -0.31 -2.18 6.57
N PRO A 33 0.83 -2.19 5.84
CA PRO A 33 1.31 -1.01 5.14
C PRO A 33 0.22 -0.41 4.22
N PRO A 34 0.24 0.90 3.96
CA PRO A 34 -0.77 1.51 3.11
C PRO A 34 -0.59 1.12 1.64
N PHE A 35 -1.71 0.99 0.91
CA PHE A 35 -1.72 1.15 -0.54
C PHE A 35 -1.94 2.64 -0.84
N ALA A 36 -1.00 3.28 -1.53
CA ALA A 36 -1.02 4.72 -1.75
C ALA A 36 -0.78 5.05 -3.23
N VAL A 37 -1.65 5.89 -3.79
CA VAL A 37 -1.51 6.44 -5.14
C VAL A 37 -1.13 7.91 -5.02
N GLN A 38 0.05 8.26 -5.52
CA GLN A 38 0.57 9.63 -5.49
C GLN A 38 0.33 10.35 -6.83
N GLY A 39 0.30 11.68 -6.81
CA GLY A 39 0.18 12.47 -8.05
C GLY A 39 -1.16 12.31 -8.77
N THR A 40 -2.25 12.05 -8.02
CA THR A 40 -3.58 11.72 -8.57
C THR A 40 -4.10 12.73 -9.59
N TYR A 41 -3.78 14.01 -9.42
CA TYR A 41 -4.16 15.10 -10.34
C TYR A 41 -3.44 15.07 -11.71
N ARG A 42 -2.48 14.17 -11.91
CA ARG A 42 -1.75 13.97 -13.17
C ARG A 42 -1.94 12.58 -13.78
N LEU A 43 -2.74 11.72 -13.13
CA LEU A 43 -2.95 10.36 -13.63
C LEU A 43 -3.67 10.38 -14.97
N THR A 44 -3.17 9.60 -15.90
CA THR A 44 -3.90 9.23 -17.12
C THR A 44 -4.95 8.17 -16.80
N ASP A 45 -5.94 8.03 -17.69
CA ASP A 45 -6.96 6.98 -17.57
C ASP A 45 -6.36 5.57 -17.51
N GLY A 46 -5.27 5.33 -18.24
CA GLY A 46 -4.55 4.06 -18.23
C GLY A 46 -3.87 3.78 -16.88
N GLU A 47 -3.21 4.77 -16.30
CA GLU A 47 -2.59 4.63 -14.96
C GLU A 47 -3.64 4.47 -13.87
N LEU A 48 -4.74 5.22 -13.95
CA LEU A 48 -5.87 5.09 -13.03
C LEU A 48 -6.47 3.68 -13.11
N SER A 49 -6.70 3.18 -14.33
CA SER A 49 -7.22 1.83 -14.55
C SER A 49 -6.30 0.77 -13.97
N ARG A 50 -4.97 0.89 -14.19
CA ARG A 50 -3.98 -0.01 -13.59
C ARG A 50 -4.07 -0.02 -12.06
N HIS A 51 -4.08 1.15 -11.42
CA HIS A 51 -4.20 1.25 -9.97
C HIS A 51 -5.50 0.65 -9.44
N ALA A 52 -6.62 0.81 -10.17
CA ALA A 52 -7.88 0.20 -9.80
C ALA A 52 -7.81 -1.34 -9.87
N THR A 53 -7.20 -1.89 -10.92
CA THR A 53 -6.97 -3.33 -11.07
C THR A 53 -6.07 -3.88 -9.95
N ASP A 54 -4.96 -3.22 -9.67
CA ASP A 54 -4.03 -3.60 -8.60
C ASP A 54 -4.73 -3.61 -7.23
N TYR A 55 -5.53 -2.57 -6.94
CA TYR A 55 -6.28 -2.48 -5.69
C TYR A 55 -7.35 -3.57 -5.57
N ALA A 56 -8.09 -3.84 -6.64
CA ALA A 56 -9.09 -4.91 -6.66
C ALA A 56 -8.44 -6.29 -6.42
N PHE A 57 -7.31 -6.56 -7.07
CA PHE A 57 -6.55 -7.79 -6.87
C PHE A 57 -6.08 -7.92 -5.41
N LEU A 58 -5.51 -6.86 -4.83
CA LEU A 58 -5.10 -6.84 -3.43
C LEU A 58 -6.25 -7.20 -2.48
N LEU A 59 -7.43 -6.60 -2.66
CA LEU A 59 -8.61 -6.89 -1.83
C LEU A 59 -9.06 -8.35 -1.96
N GLN A 60 -9.02 -8.93 -3.16
CA GLN A 60 -9.32 -10.34 -3.37
C GLN A 60 -8.33 -11.24 -2.62
N GLN A 61 -7.04 -10.92 -2.66
CA GLN A 61 -6.02 -11.69 -1.96
C GLN A 61 -6.19 -11.63 -0.42
N LEU A 62 -6.50 -10.44 0.12
CA LEU A 62 -6.78 -10.25 1.53
C LEU A 62 -8.05 -11.00 1.96
N GLY A 63 -9.13 -10.91 1.16
CA GLY A 63 -10.40 -11.58 1.44
C GLY A 63 -10.32 -13.11 1.37
N ALA A 64 -9.46 -13.65 0.51
CA ALA A 64 -9.19 -15.08 0.43
C ALA A 64 -8.29 -15.61 1.56
N ASN A 65 -7.79 -14.73 2.43
CA ASN A 65 -6.77 -15.03 3.45
C ASN A 65 -5.55 -15.76 2.87
N ALA A 66 -5.20 -15.41 1.63
CA ALA A 66 -4.18 -16.12 0.85
C ALA A 66 -2.73 -15.83 1.31
N TYR A 67 -2.55 -14.89 2.25
CA TYR A 67 -1.24 -14.46 2.72
C TYR A 67 -1.20 -14.25 4.22
N SER A 68 -0.05 -14.59 4.84
CA SER A 68 0.26 -14.17 6.20
C SER A 68 0.61 -12.68 6.21
N GLY A 69 0.09 -11.94 7.20
CA GLY A 69 0.37 -10.51 7.38
C GLY A 69 1.87 -10.20 7.43
N GLU A 70 2.66 -11.10 8.01
CA GLU A 70 4.12 -10.99 8.15
C GLU A 70 4.86 -10.71 6.83
N ALA A 71 4.45 -11.35 5.73
CA ALA A 71 5.11 -11.13 4.43
C ALA A 71 4.83 -9.73 3.88
N MET A 72 3.62 -9.21 4.09
CA MET A 72 3.20 -7.88 3.63
C MET A 72 3.76 -6.77 4.51
N GLU A 73 3.87 -7.01 5.83
CA GLU A 73 4.37 -6.04 6.82
C GLU A 73 5.82 -5.61 6.60
N SER A 74 6.61 -6.41 5.88
CA SER A 74 8.00 -6.09 5.56
C SER A 74 8.16 -4.95 4.54
N PHE A 75 7.09 -4.55 3.85
CA PHE A 75 7.11 -3.50 2.83
C PHE A 75 6.71 -2.14 3.40
N ALA A 76 7.20 -1.06 2.78
CA ALA A 76 6.79 0.30 3.12
C ALA A 76 5.38 0.62 2.57
N PHE A 77 5.06 0.10 1.39
CA PHE A 77 3.74 0.20 0.75
C PHE A 77 3.30 -1.15 0.20
N LEU A 78 1.98 -1.40 0.19
CA LEU A 78 1.42 -2.59 -0.46
C LEU A 78 1.57 -2.53 -1.99
N ASN A 79 1.77 -1.34 -2.57
CA ASN A 79 2.16 -1.17 -3.95
C ASN A 79 3.47 -1.93 -4.26
N ASP A 80 4.48 -1.82 -3.39
CA ASP A 80 5.78 -2.46 -3.57
C ASP A 80 5.67 -3.99 -3.47
N TRP A 81 4.82 -4.48 -2.55
CA TRP A 81 4.52 -5.90 -2.41
C TRP A 81 3.85 -6.46 -3.67
N LEU A 82 2.88 -5.74 -4.24
CA LEU A 82 2.20 -6.14 -5.49
C LEU A 82 3.18 -6.23 -6.66
N GLU A 83 4.06 -5.23 -6.81
CA GLU A 83 5.09 -5.27 -7.86
C GLU A 83 6.05 -6.46 -7.68
N ALA A 84 6.47 -6.75 -6.44
CA ALA A 84 7.32 -7.89 -6.14
C ALA A 84 6.64 -9.23 -6.47
N LYS A 85 5.32 -9.34 -6.24
CA LYS A 85 4.52 -10.52 -6.62
C LYS A 85 4.38 -10.69 -8.12
N GLN A 86 4.10 -9.62 -8.84
CA GLN A 86 4.00 -9.66 -10.30
C GLN A 86 5.33 -10.04 -10.96
N ARG A 87 6.47 -9.64 -10.38
CA ARG A 87 7.81 -10.07 -10.83
C ARG A 87 8.11 -11.54 -10.57
N THR A 88 7.58 -12.12 -9.49
CA THR A 88 7.73 -13.56 -9.18
C THR A 88 6.72 -14.43 -9.92
N GLN A 89 5.70 -13.84 -10.55
CA GLN A 89 4.71 -14.51 -11.41
C GLN A 89 4.89 -14.18 -12.92
N GLY A 90 5.99 -13.53 -13.31
CA GLY A 90 6.40 -13.40 -14.71
C GLY A 90 6.99 -14.71 -15.25
N PRO A 91 6.99 -14.92 -16.58
CA PRO A 91 7.01 -16.24 -17.25
C PRO A 91 8.09 -17.21 -16.78
#